data_AF-A0A497A0N7-F1
#
_entry.id   AF-A0A497A0N7-F1
#
_cell.length_a   1.000
_cell.length_b   1.000
_cell.length_c   1.000
_cell.angle_alpha   90.00
_cell.angle_beta   90.00
_cell.angle_gamma   90.00
#
_symmetry.space_group_name_H-M   'P 1'
#
loop_
_entity.id
_entity.type
_entity.pdbx_description
1 polymer ?
#
loop_
_entity_poly.entity_id
_entity_poly.type
_entity_poly.pdbx_seq_one_letter_code
_entity_poly.pdbx_strand_id
1 'polypeptide(L)'
;MTITTAKRSRLTIDIPPEVKRRLRLASAQRDVSMREYVLQALEERLAEDLPPMAEREGLLALTARSDPVLAELWDNEKDAAYDRL
;
A
#
# COMPACT_ATOMS: atom_id res chain seq x y z
N MET A 1 -0.13 23.69 -21.21
CA MET A 1 -0.13 22.50 -20.33
C MET A 1 0.87 22.77 -19.22
N THR A 2 0.40 23.15 -18.04
CA THR A 2 1.26 23.47 -16.88
C THR A 2 1.67 22.18 -16.19
N ILE A 3 2.89 21.71 -16.45
CA ILE A 3 3.55 20.70 -15.63
C ILE A 3 3.89 21.34 -14.28
N THR A 4 3.05 21.13 -13.28
CA THR A 4 3.37 21.40 -11.89
C THR A 4 4.57 20.54 -11.51
N THR A 5 5.74 21.16 -11.39
CA THR A 5 6.96 20.54 -10.87
C THR A 5 6.75 20.23 -9.39
N ALA A 6 6.10 19.09 -9.11
CA ALA A 6 5.91 18.59 -7.76
C ALA A 6 7.26 18.52 -7.04
N LYS A 7 7.34 19.15 -5.87
CA LYS A 7 8.57 19.36 -5.11
C LYS A 7 9.11 17.99 -4.66
N ARG A 8 10.17 17.48 -5.31
CA ARG A 8 10.79 16.19 -4.95
C ARG A 8 11.62 16.36 -3.67
N SER A 9 11.23 15.67 -2.61
CA SER A 9 12.02 15.58 -1.37
C SER A 9 13.14 14.54 -1.50
N ARG A 10 14.32 14.82 -0.92
CA ARG A 10 15.44 13.87 -0.89
C ARG A 10 15.33 12.97 0.33
N LEU A 11 15.38 11.65 0.12
CA LEU A 11 15.47 10.64 1.16
C LEU A 11 16.86 10.00 1.13
N THR A 12 17.57 10.02 2.26
CA THR A 12 18.88 9.34 2.42
C THR A 12 18.66 8.13 3.31
N ILE A 13 19.11 6.95 2.86
CA ILE A 13 18.93 5.68 3.57
C ILE A 13 20.28 4.98 3.62
N ASP A 14 20.71 4.62 4.82
CA ASP A 14 21.83 3.72 5.00
C ASP A 14 21.39 2.29 4.72
N ILE A 15 22.04 1.66 3.73
CA ILE A 15 21.74 0.29 3.33
C ILE A 15 22.98 -0.58 3.45
N PRO A 16 22.83 -1.84 3.91
CA PRO A 16 23.92 -2.80 3.86
C PRO A 16 24.44 -2.99 2.42
N PRO A 17 25.74 -3.29 2.24
CA PRO A 17 26.33 -3.45 0.91
C PRO A 17 25.65 -4.57 0.10
N GLU A 18 25.15 -5.61 0.77
CA GLU A 18 24.41 -6.70 0.13
C GLU A 18 23.10 -6.23 -0.50
N VAL A 19 22.36 -5.36 0.18
CA VAL A 19 21.11 -4.78 -0.33
C VAL A 19 21.41 -3.90 -1.54
N LYS A 20 22.44 -3.05 -1.46
CA LYS A 20 22.90 -2.23 -2.58
C LYS A 20 23.26 -3.07 -3.81
N ARG A 21 23.94 -4.21 -3.60
CA ARG A 21 24.30 -5.14 -4.67
C ARG A 21 23.05 -5.74 -5.33
N ARG A 22 22.08 -6.20 -4.52
CA ARG A 22 20.82 -6.74 -5.03
C ARG A 22 20.01 -5.70 -5.81
N LEU A 23 19.91 -4.48 -5.30
CA LEU A 23 19.24 -3.37 -5.99
C LEU A 23 19.86 -3.08 -7.35
N ARG A 24 21.20 -3.06 -7.44
CA ARG A 24 21.91 -2.86 -8.72
C ARG A 24 21.62 -3.97 -9.72
N LEU A 25 21.60 -5.23 -9.28
CA LEU A 25 21.30 -6.37 -10.15
C LEU A 25 19.86 -6.32 -10.66
N ALA A 26 18.90 -6.03 -9.76
CA ALA A 26 17.50 -5.96 -10.11
C ALA A 26 17.17 -4.78 -11.04
N SER A 27 17.81 -3.62 -10.81
CA SER A 27 17.64 -2.47 -11.69
C SER A 27 18.21 -2.72 -13.08
N ALA A 28 19.38 -3.38 -13.16
CA ALA A 28 20.01 -3.74 -14.44
C ALA A 28 19.16 -4.77 -15.21
N GLN A 29 18.57 -5.75 -14.52
CA GLN A 29 17.70 -6.75 -15.15
C GLN A 29 16.44 -6.12 -15.77
N ARG A 30 15.94 -5.03 -15.18
CA ARG A 30 14.77 -4.29 -15.68
C ARG A 30 15.12 -3.11 -16.60
N ASP A 31 16.40 -2.94 -16.93
CA ASP A 31 16.92 -1.84 -17.76
C ASP A 31 16.53 -0.43 -17.26
N VAL A 32 16.45 -0.26 -15.94
CA VAL A 32 16.11 1.01 -15.28
C VAL A 32 17.23 1.48 -14.35
N SER A 33 17.26 2.77 -14.07
CA SER A 33 18.20 3.31 -13.09
C SER A 33 17.89 2.78 -11.68
N MET A 34 18.92 2.63 -10.84
CA MET A 34 18.72 2.18 -9.45
C MET A 34 17.77 3.09 -8.66
N ARG A 35 17.77 4.41 -8.94
CA ARG A 35 16.84 5.38 -8.33
C ARG A 35 15.39 5.08 -8.72
N GLU A 36 15.16 4.82 -9.99
CA GLU A 36 13.83 4.55 -10.55
C GLU A 36 13.29 3.20 -10.07
N TYR A 37 14.14 2.17 -10.08
CA TYR A 37 13.79 0.87 -9.51
C TYR A 37 13.36 0.98 -8.04
N VAL A 38 14.12 1.69 -7.22
CA VAL A 38 13.77 1.90 -5.80
C VAL A 38 12.47 2.69 -5.66
N LEU A 39 12.27 3.73 -6.47
CA LEU A 39 11.05 4.52 -6.43
C LEU A 39 9.83 3.68 -6.80
N GLN A 40 9.90 2.92 -7.90
CA GLN A 40 8.82 2.02 -8.33
C GLN A 40 8.51 0.98 -7.27
N ALA A 41 9.53 0.31 -6.72
CA ALA A 41 9.33 -0.68 -5.67
C ALA A 41 8.67 -0.09 -4.41
N LEU A 42 9.02 1.16 -4.06
CA LEU A 42 8.37 1.88 -2.96
C LEU A 42 6.93 2.25 -3.29
N GLU A 43 6.65 2.74 -4.50
CA GLU A 43 5.31 3.10 -4.94
C GLU A 43 4.39 1.88 -5.02
N GLU A 44 4.85 0.78 -5.60
CA GLU A 44 4.14 -0.51 -5.65
C GLU A 44 3.81 -0.98 -4.23
N ARG A 45 4.81 -0.99 -3.33
CA ARG A 45 4.62 -1.43 -1.95
C ARG A 45 3.68 -0.52 -1.17
N LEU A 46 3.77 0.80 -1.38
CA LEU A 46 2.87 1.76 -0.74
C LEU A 46 1.45 1.64 -1.26
N ALA A 47 1.25 1.32 -2.54
CA ALA A 47 -0.09 1.07 -3.08
C ALA A 47 -0.73 -0.18 -2.46
N GLU A 48 0.07 -1.22 -2.21
CA GLU A 48 -0.40 -2.42 -1.48
C GLU A 48 -0.72 -2.12 -0.01
N ASP A 49 0.16 -1.39 0.69
CA ASP A 49 0.03 -1.15 2.13
C ASP A 49 -1.02 -0.07 2.45
N LEU A 50 -1.13 0.95 1.59
CA LEU A 50 -2.10 2.04 1.66
C LEU A 50 -2.88 2.10 0.34
N PRO A 51 -3.86 1.19 0.14
CA PRO A 51 -4.73 1.28 -1.02
C PRO A 51 -5.45 2.63 -1.02
N PRO A 52 -5.69 3.24 -2.20
CA PRO A 52 -6.41 4.48 -2.33
C PRO A 52 -7.70 4.45 -1.50
N MET A 53 -8.05 5.56 -0.85
CA MET A 53 -9.28 5.61 -0.05
C MET A 53 -10.51 5.18 -0.87
N ALA A 54 -10.55 5.48 -2.18
CA ALA A 54 -11.61 5.02 -3.08
C ALA A 54 -11.66 3.48 -3.28
N GLU A 55 -10.51 2.79 -3.27
CA GLU A 55 -10.45 1.33 -3.38
C GLU A 55 -10.75 0.66 -2.02
N ARG A 56 -10.28 1.28 -0.93
CA ARG A 56 -10.61 0.85 0.43
C ARG A 56 -12.11 1.03 0.72
N GLU A 57 -12.69 2.14 0.30
CA GLU A 57 -14.12 2.44 0.37
C GLU A 57 -14.93 1.57 -0.60
N GLY A 58 -14.37 1.21 -1.76
CA GLY A 58 -14.93 0.19 -2.65
C GLY A 58 -14.96 -1.21 -2.05
N LEU A 59 -13.88 -1.66 -1.38
CA LEU A 59 -13.84 -2.92 -0.63
C LEU A 59 -14.77 -2.89 0.59
N LEU A 60 -14.80 -1.78 1.33
CA LEU A 60 -15.73 -1.56 2.44
C LEU A 60 -17.18 -1.49 1.96
N ALA A 61 -17.44 -0.91 0.79
CA ALA A 61 -18.76 -0.88 0.17
C ALA A 61 -19.16 -2.26 -0.38
N LEU A 62 -18.21 -3.07 -0.86
CA LEU A 62 -18.48 -4.46 -1.24
C LEU A 62 -18.83 -5.31 -0.01
N THR A 63 -18.16 -5.11 1.12
CA THR A 63 -18.49 -5.80 2.37
C THR A 63 -19.78 -5.28 3.02
N ALA A 64 -20.05 -3.97 2.98
CA ALA A 64 -21.29 -3.37 3.48
C ALA A 64 -22.51 -3.60 2.56
N ARG A 65 -22.33 -3.74 1.24
CA ARG A 65 -23.40 -4.12 0.30
C ARG A 65 -23.59 -5.63 0.18
N SER A 66 -22.75 -6.45 0.81
CA SER A 66 -22.78 -7.90 0.57
C SER A 66 -23.95 -8.64 1.24
N ASP A 67 -24.58 -8.12 2.30
CA ASP A 67 -25.95 -8.50 2.70
C ASP A 67 -26.48 -7.61 3.85
N PRO A 68 -27.56 -6.82 3.70
CA PRO A 68 -28.17 -6.11 4.82
C PRO A 68 -28.68 -7.06 5.92
N VAL A 69 -28.95 -8.32 5.60
CA VAL A 69 -29.36 -9.35 6.59
C VAL A 69 -28.17 -9.79 7.45
N LEU A 70 -26.94 -9.76 6.92
CA LEU A 70 -25.73 -10.11 7.69
C LEU A 70 -25.26 -8.96 8.57
N ALA A 71 -25.58 -7.70 8.24
CA ALA A 71 -25.30 -6.56 9.10
C ALA A 71 -26.10 -6.62 10.43
N GLU A 72 -27.38 -7.02 10.38
CA GLU A 72 -28.18 -7.26 11.59
C GLU A 72 -27.70 -8.50 12.37
N LEU A 73 -27.20 -9.53 11.69
CA LEU A 73 -26.70 -10.75 12.35
C LEU A 73 -25.34 -10.52 13.05
N TRP A 74 -24.54 -9.59 12.54
CA TRP A 74 -23.24 -9.22 13.11
C TRP A 74 -23.36 -8.26 14.31
N ASP A 75 -24.44 -7.47 14.39
CA ASP A 75 -24.81 -6.67 15.57
C ASP A 75 -25.50 -7.52 16.65
N ASN A 76 -24.89 -8.68 16.95
CA ASN A 76 -25.39 -9.61 17.94
C ASN A 76 -24.75 -9.31 19.31
N GLU A 77 -25.57 -8.95 20.31
CA GLU A 77 -25.14 -8.71 21.70
C GLU A 77 -24.26 -9.83 22.29
N LYS A 78 -24.35 -11.06 21.76
CA LYS A 78 -23.54 -12.20 22.23
C LYS A 78 -22.07 -12.09 21.86
N ASP A 79 -21.72 -11.42 20.76
CA ASP A 79 -20.33 -11.32 20.30
C ASP A 79 -19.56 -10.19 21.02
N ALA A 80 -20.27 -9.23 21.65
CA ALA A 80 -19.69 -8.21 22.52
C ALA A 80 -18.98 -8.78 23.78
N ALA A 81 -19.17 -10.06 24.07
CA ALA A 81 -18.44 -10.78 25.11
C ALA A 81 -16.96 -10.99 24.75
N TYR A 82 -16.63 -11.04 23.45
CA TYR A 82 -15.26 -11.22 22.96
C TYR A 82 -14.48 -9.91 22.80
N ASP A 83 -15.17 -8.76 22.75
CA ASP A 83 -14.53 -7.42 22.72
C ASP A 83 -13.76 -7.07 24.01
N ARG A 84 -13.94 -7.88 25.06
CA ARG A 84 -13.34 -7.67 26.39
C ARG A 84 -12.22 -8.66 26.74
N LEU A 85 -11.76 -9.47 25.77
CA LEU A 85 -10.54 -10.29 25.90
C LEU A 85 -9.33 -9.53 25.37
#